data_AF-A0A2N1QL40-F1
#
_entry.id   AF-A0A2N1QL40-F1
#
_cell.length_a   1.000
_cell.length_b   1.000
_cell.length_c   1.000
_cell.angle_alpha   90.00
_cell.angle_beta   90.00
_cell.angle_gamma   90.00
#
_symmetry.space_group_name_H-M   'P 1'
#
loop_
_entity.id
_entity.type
_entity.pdbx_description
1 polymer ?
#
loop_
_entity_poly.entity_id
_entity_poly.type
_entity_poly.pdbx_seq_one_letter_code
_entity_poly.pdbx_strand_id
1 'polypeptide(L)'
;FGTFSPEGAVYMLKKLKERFSFPIEAHFHSDYDIGVATTLAALKEGASVAHVTVNGLGERAGSCPLEPLALSLEALYGQSTGIVLNKLTELSKLVEELSRFPVPPIKPVVGNKLFGWETGLPSSLWTNAKTENPLIMLPYHYSLTGREEPVLYIGKKSGKDNVKYWLAKTGLSLDDEGEKILLQKVKDLSISLKRDLNEDEFRELVSRVKEESACNQ
;
A
#
# COMPACT_ATOMS: atom_id res chain seq x y z
N PHE A 1 -27.19 1.08 -5.42
CA PHE A 1 -26.40 1.48 -6.61
C PHE A 1 -25.23 2.41 -6.30
N GLY A 2 -24.65 2.39 -5.09
CA GLY A 2 -23.43 3.19 -4.80
C GLY A 2 -23.63 4.70 -4.63
N THR A 3 -24.86 5.20 -4.55
CA THR A 3 -25.17 6.65 -4.49
C THR A 3 -25.37 7.19 -3.07
N PHE A 4 -25.19 6.34 -2.05
CA PHE A 4 -25.31 6.76 -0.67
C PHE A 4 -24.04 7.47 -0.20
N SER A 5 -24.17 8.75 0.17
CA SER A 5 -23.16 9.40 1.01
C SER A 5 -23.17 8.78 2.41
N PRO A 6 -22.08 8.93 3.19
CA PRO A 6 -22.06 8.50 4.59
C PRO A 6 -23.22 9.10 5.41
N GLU A 7 -23.54 10.37 5.22
CA GLU A 7 -24.65 11.06 5.91
C GLU A 7 -26.01 10.53 5.45
N GLY A 8 -26.14 10.23 4.16
CA GLY A 8 -27.35 9.61 3.61
C GLY A 8 -27.60 8.22 4.22
N ALA A 9 -26.54 7.43 4.42
CA ALA A 9 -26.64 6.12 5.04
C ALA A 9 -27.09 6.23 6.50
N VAL A 10 -26.52 7.18 7.25
CA VAL A 10 -26.93 7.49 8.63
C VAL A 10 -28.40 7.91 8.68
N TYR A 11 -28.81 8.84 7.81
CA TYR A 11 -30.20 9.30 7.75
C TYR A 11 -31.16 8.14 7.51
N MET A 12 -30.86 7.30 6.51
CA MET A 12 -31.73 6.17 6.17
C MET A 12 -31.77 5.12 7.27
N LEU A 13 -30.66 4.81 7.93
CA LEU A 13 -30.65 3.87 9.04
C LEU A 13 -31.48 4.36 10.22
N LYS A 14 -31.43 5.65 10.55
CA LYS A 14 -32.34 6.23 11.57
C LYS A 14 -33.80 6.00 11.19
N LYS A 15 -34.17 6.28 9.95
CA LYS A 15 -35.54 6.05 9.45
C LYS A 15 -35.96 4.58 9.42
N LEU A 16 -35.04 3.68 9.12
CA LEU A 16 -35.31 2.24 9.17
C LEU A 16 -35.49 1.76 10.61
N LYS A 17 -34.65 2.22 11.55
CA LYS A 17 -34.76 1.85 12.99
C LYS A 17 -35.99 2.44 13.67
N GLU A 18 -36.46 3.61 13.24
CA GLU A 18 -37.74 4.19 13.69
C GLU A 18 -38.94 3.29 13.30
N ARG A 19 -38.83 2.56 12.18
CA ARG A 19 -39.92 1.79 11.58
C ARG A 19 -39.84 0.29 11.85
N PHE A 20 -38.65 -0.25 12.02
CA PHE A 20 -38.38 -1.68 12.10
C PHE A 20 -37.48 -2.00 13.29
N SER A 21 -37.74 -3.13 13.95
CA SER A 21 -36.96 -3.65 15.07
C SER A 21 -35.99 -4.78 14.70
N PHE A 22 -35.94 -5.18 13.42
CA PHE A 22 -35.04 -6.21 12.93
C PHE A 22 -33.61 -5.67 12.74
N PRO A 23 -32.58 -6.54 12.83
CA PRO A 23 -31.21 -6.18 12.44
C PRO A 23 -31.17 -5.63 11.01
N ILE A 24 -30.39 -4.55 10.82
CA ILE A 24 -30.21 -3.92 9.51
C ILE A 24 -28.83 -4.26 8.99
N GLU A 25 -28.76 -4.74 7.75
CA GLU A 25 -27.51 -5.07 7.07
C GLU A 25 -27.12 -3.95 6.10
N ALA A 26 -25.83 -3.62 6.04
CA ALA A 26 -25.27 -2.58 5.20
C ALA A 26 -24.60 -3.20 3.97
N HIS A 27 -25.12 -2.87 2.78
CA HIS A 27 -24.51 -3.24 1.50
C HIS A 27 -24.34 -1.99 0.63
N PHE A 28 -23.09 -1.54 0.48
CA PHE A 28 -22.75 -0.37 -0.31
C PHE A 28 -21.76 -0.71 -1.42
N HIS A 29 -21.98 -0.12 -2.59
CA HIS A 29 -21.05 -0.16 -3.71
C HIS A 29 -20.07 1.02 -3.66
N SER A 30 -18.95 0.87 -4.36
CA SER A 30 -17.82 1.81 -4.35
C SER A 30 -17.75 2.67 -5.62
N ASP A 31 -18.88 2.95 -6.28
CA ASP A 31 -18.95 3.76 -7.52
C ASP A 31 -18.33 5.17 -7.38
N TYR A 32 -18.34 5.74 -6.17
CA TYR A 32 -17.66 7.01 -5.83
C TYR A 32 -16.45 6.83 -4.90
N ASP A 33 -15.93 5.61 -4.76
CA ASP A 33 -14.83 5.23 -3.87
C ASP A 33 -15.08 5.53 -2.36
N ILE A 34 -16.36 5.70 -1.98
CA ILE A 34 -16.78 5.96 -0.58
C ILE A 34 -17.41 4.74 0.09
N GLY A 35 -17.35 3.55 -0.53
CA GLY A 35 -18.01 2.34 -0.02
C GLY A 35 -17.61 1.99 1.43
N VAL A 36 -16.32 2.11 1.75
CA VAL A 36 -15.80 1.90 3.12
C VAL A 36 -16.36 2.95 4.09
N ALA A 37 -16.28 4.24 3.73
CA ALA A 37 -16.74 5.33 4.58
C ALA A 37 -18.26 5.25 4.84
N THR A 38 -19.05 4.96 3.81
CA THR A 38 -20.50 4.78 3.93
C THR A 38 -20.84 3.55 4.77
N THR A 39 -20.09 2.45 4.64
CA THR A 39 -20.28 1.25 5.48
C THR A 39 -19.94 1.52 6.94
N LEU A 40 -18.82 2.20 7.23
CA LEU A 40 -18.45 2.60 8.60
C LEU A 40 -19.50 3.52 9.22
N ALA A 41 -20.04 4.48 8.46
CA ALA A 41 -21.10 5.36 8.94
C ALA A 41 -22.38 4.58 9.27
N ALA A 42 -22.73 3.59 8.46
CA ALA A 42 -23.86 2.71 8.71
C ALA A 42 -23.67 1.82 9.96
N LEU A 43 -22.49 1.20 10.11
CA LEU A 43 -22.15 0.42 11.30
C LEU A 43 -22.20 1.28 12.56
N LYS A 44 -21.67 2.52 12.50
CA LYS A 44 -21.73 3.48 13.60
C LYS A 44 -23.17 3.84 14.02
N GLU A 45 -24.11 3.89 13.08
CA GLU A 45 -25.53 4.15 13.36
C GLU A 45 -26.30 2.88 13.80
N GLY A 46 -25.61 1.73 13.87
CA GLY A 46 -26.15 0.50 14.41
C GLY A 46 -26.64 -0.50 13.36
N ALA A 47 -26.15 -0.42 12.10
CA ALA A 47 -26.20 -1.59 11.23
C ALA A 47 -25.45 -2.76 11.90
N SER A 48 -26.04 -3.95 11.83
CA SER A 48 -25.54 -5.14 12.53
C SER A 48 -24.57 -5.96 11.69
N VAL A 49 -24.65 -5.84 10.36
CA VAL A 49 -23.83 -6.61 9.40
C VAL A 49 -23.33 -5.67 8.32
N ALA A 50 -22.08 -5.85 7.90
CA ALA A 50 -21.53 -5.22 6.69
C ALA A 50 -21.29 -6.29 5.63
N HIS A 51 -21.85 -6.08 4.44
CA HIS A 51 -21.53 -6.89 3.27
C HIS A 51 -20.26 -6.36 2.62
N VAL A 52 -19.29 -7.25 2.47
CA VAL A 52 -17.98 -6.94 1.92
C VAL A 52 -17.54 -8.02 0.95
N THR A 53 -16.58 -7.68 0.11
CA THR A 53 -15.94 -8.62 -0.81
C THR A 53 -14.43 -8.47 -0.75
N VAL A 54 -13.71 -9.59 -0.91
CA VAL A 54 -12.26 -9.57 -1.05
C VAL A 54 -11.90 -8.77 -2.30
N ASN A 55 -10.88 -7.93 -2.18
CA ASN A 55 -10.44 -6.98 -3.19
C ASN A 55 -11.50 -5.95 -3.63
N GLY A 56 -12.66 -5.89 -2.97
CA GLY A 56 -13.79 -5.06 -3.39
C GLY A 56 -14.46 -5.55 -4.66
N LEU A 57 -14.29 -6.82 -5.05
CA LEU A 57 -14.92 -7.37 -6.25
C LEU A 57 -16.44 -7.25 -6.20
N GLY A 58 -17.08 -7.09 -7.36
CA GLY A 58 -18.52 -6.95 -7.47
C GLY A 58 -18.90 -6.29 -8.80
N GLU A 59 -20.15 -5.87 -8.92
CA GLU A 59 -20.63 -5.16 -10.11
C GLU A 59 -20.00 -3.76 -10.23
N ARG A 60 -19.76 -3.32 -11.47
CA ARG A 60 -19.28 -1.97 -11.80
C ARG A 60 -17.95 -1.64 -11.10
N ALA A 61 -17.94 -0.65 -10.20
CA ALA A 61 -16.79 -0.27 -9.39
C ALA A 61 -16.59 -1.17 -8.15
N GLY A 62 -17.43 -2.19 -7.98
CA GLY A 62 -17.33 -3.16 -6.89
C GLY A 62 -18.12 -2.78 -5.64
N SER A 63 -17.95 -3.61 -4.61
CA SER A 63 -18.58 -3.46 -3.29
C SER A 63 -17.58 -2.91 -2.27
N CYS A 64 -18.01 -2.72 -1.03
CA CYS A 64 -17.12 -2.38 0.08
C CYS A 64 -16.00 -3.43 0.22
N PRO A 65 -14.72 -3.05 0.05
CA PRO A 65 -13.61 -3.99 0.18
C PRO A 65 -13.42 -4.44 1.64
N LEU A 66 -13.27 -5.75 1.84
CA LEU A 66 -13.05 -6.39 3.14
C LEU A 66 -11.84 -5.80 3.87
N GLU A 67 -10.72 -5.65 3.17
CA GLU A 67 -9.41 -5.42 3.79
C GLU A 67 -9.32 -4.06 4.53
N PRO A 68 -9.61 -2.91 3.89
CA PRO A 68 -9.61 -1.62 4.59
C PRO A 68 -10.75 -1.48 5.59
N LEU A 69 -11.91 -2.13 5.39
CA LEU A 69 -13.01 -2.08 6.37
C LEU A 69 -12.61 -2.80 7.66
N ALA A 70 -12.13 -4.04 7.56
CA ALA A 70 -11.70 -4.84 8.69
C ALA A 70 -10.57 -4.14 9.46
N LEU A 71 -9.54 -3.68 8.75
CA LEU A 71 -8.43 -2.96 9.37
C LEU A 71 -8.90 -1.67 10.07
N SER A 72 -9.81 -0.91 9.45
CA SER A 72 -10.33 0.31 10.05
C SER A 72 -11.11 0.03 11.33
N LEU A 73 -12.01 -0.97 11.32
CA LEU A 73 -12.78 -1.36 12.50
C LEU A 73 -11.88 -1.74 13.68
N GLU A 74 -10.84 -2.54 13.45
CA GLU A 74 -9.94 -2.95 14.53
C GLU A 74 -8.97 -1.86 14.96
N ALA A 75 -8.28 -1.21 14.01
CA ALA A 75 -7.19 -0.28 14.31
C ALA A 75 -7.66 1.13 14.67
N LEU A 76 -8.77 1.61 14.08
CA LEU A 76 -9.26 2.98 14.28
C LEU A 76 -10.45 3.06 15.24
N TYR A 77 -11.31 2.04 15.25
CA TYR A 77 -12.52 2.03 16.08
C TYR A 77 -12.44 1.09 17.29
N GLY A 78 -11.36 0.31 17.43
CA GLY A 78 -11.21 -0.65 18.53
C GLY A 78 -12.27 -1.75 18.53
N GLN A 79 -12.94 -1.98 17.40
CA GLN A 79 -14.00 -2.97 17.26
C GLN A 79 -13.42 -4.25 16.66
N SER A 80 -13.36 -5.31 17.47
CA SER A 80 -12.93 -6.62 16.98
C SER A 80 -13.92 -7.13 15.93
N THR A 81 -13.38 -7.60 14.82
CA THR A 81 -14.15 -8.20 13.71
C THR A 81 -14.09 -9.72 13.73
N GLY A 82 -13.16 -10.30 14.51
CA GLY A 82 -12.83 -11.73 14.46
C GLY A 82 -12.03 -12.14 13.23
N ILE A 83 -11.68 -11.19 12.34
CA ILE A 83 -10.87 -11.44 11.15
C ILE A 83 -9.40 -11.48 11.55
N VAL A 84 -8.69 -12.50 11.06
CA VAL A 84 -7.25 -12.64 11.24
C VAL A 84 -6.52 -11.68 10.28
N LEU A 85 -6.27 -10.45 10.73
CA LEU A 85 -5.77 -9.35 9.87
C LEU A 85 -4.47 -9.68 9.12
N ASN A 86 -3.56 -10.45 9.73
CA ASN A 86 -2.29 -10.81 9.09
C ASN A 86 -2.43 -11.80 7.92
N LYS A 87 -3.65 -12.29 7.64
CA LYS A 87 -3.98 -13.12 6.48
C LYS A 87 -4.59 -12.34 5.32
N LEU A 88 -4.87 -11.05 5.48
CA LEU A 88 -5.52 -10.24 4.43
C LEU A 88 -4.72 -10.19 3.12
N THR A 89 -3.40 -10.01 3.19
CA THR A 89 -2.56 -9.98 1.98
C THR A 89 -2.52 -11.32 1.26
N GLU A 90 -2.45 -12.43 2.00
CA GLU A 90 -2.49 -13.80 1.43
C GLU A 90 -3.85 -14.09 0.77
N LEU A 91 -4.94 -13.74 1.45
CA LEU A 91 -6.31 -13.90 0.94
C LEU A 91 -6.54 -13.06 -0.33
N SER A 92 -6.07 -11.81 -0.34
CA SER A 92 -6.16 -10.91 -1.49
C SER A 92 -5.46 -11.49 -2.73
N LYS A 93 -4.25 -12.03 -2.56
CA LYS A 93 -3.49 -12.70 -3.64
C LYS A 93 -4.21 -13.94 -4.15
N LEU A 94 -4.72 -14.79 -3.26
CA LEU A 94 -5.48 -15.97 -3.64
C LEU A 94 -6.70 -15.59 -4.50
N VAL A 95 -7.45 -14.56 -4.09
CA VAL A 95 -8.62 -14.10 -4.84
C VAL A 95 -8.22 -13.42 -6.16
N GLU A 96 -7.13 -12.65 -6.20
CA GLU A 96 -6.57 -12.10 -7.45
C GLU A 96 -6.27 -13.21 -8.45
N GLU A 97 -5.58 -14.27 -8.04
CA GLU A 97 -5.23 -15.42 -8.88
C GLU A 97 -6.47 -16.17 -9.39
N LEU A 98 -7.42 -16.47 -8.51
CA LEU A 98 -8.63 -17.22 -8.85
C LEU A 98 -9.61 -16.42 -9.71
N SER A 99 -9.79 -15.13 -9.41
CA SER A 99 -10.72 -14.26 -10.14
C SER A 99 -10.13 -13.74 -11.45
N ARG A 100 -8.79 -13.71 -11.59
CA ARG A 100 -8.05 -13.08 -12.69
C ARG A 100 -8.27 -11.57 -12.78
N PHE A 101 -8.77 -10.94 -11.71
CA PHE A 101 -8.86 -9.49 -11.61
C PHE A 101 -7.65 -8.97 -10.84
N PRO A 102 -6.73 -8.25 -11.51
CA PRO A 102 -5.51 -7.78 -10.89
C PRO A 102 -5.79 -6.73 -9.81
N VAL A 103 -5.02 -6.78 -8.73
CA VAL A 103 -5.08 -5.81 -7.64
C VAL A 103 -4.16 -4.62 -7.97
N PRO A 104 -4.66 -3.37 -7.89
CA PRO A 104 -3.80 -2.21 -8.09
C PRO A 104 -2.60 -2.20 -7.12
N PRO A 105 -1.38 -1.87 -7.57
CA PRO A 105 -0.19 -1.86 -6.73
C PRO A 105 -0.29 -0.99 -5.47
N ILE A 106 -1.10 0.06 -5.52
CA ILE A 106 -1.30 1.01 -4.42
C ILE A 106 -2.65 0.83 -3.72
N LYS A 107 -3.34 -0.31 -3.95
CA LYS A 107 -4.61 -0.60 -3.27
C LYS A 107 -4.40 -0.55 -1.75
N PRO A 108 -5.30 0.12 -0.99
CA PRO A 108 -5.23 0.12 0.47
C PRO A 108 -5.09 -1.30 1.03
N VAL A 109 -4.28 -1.43 2.08
CA VAL A 109 -4.01 -2.67 2.84
C VAL A 109 -3.18 -3.72 2.10
N VAL A 110 -3.51 -4.05 0.85
CA VAL A 110 -2.98 -5.24 0.17
C VAL A 110 -2.15 -4.96 -1.09
N GLY A 111 -2.18 -3.75 -1.64
CA GLY A 111 -1.45 -3.41 -2.87
C GLY A 111 0.06 -3.55 -2.71
N ASN A 112 0.74 -4.30 -3.58
CA ASN A 112 2.16 -4.68 -3.41
C ASN A 112 3.15 -3.51 -3.29
N LYS A 113 2.84 -2.30 -3.78
CA LYS A 113 3.65 -1.08 -3.65
C LYS A 113 3.20 -0.13 -2.53
N LEU A 114 2.23 -0.52 -1.68
CA LEU A 114 1.72 0.32 -0.59
C LEU A 114 2.81 0.77 0.40
N PHE A 115 3.72 -0.14 0.72
CA PHE A 115 4.84 0.12 1.64
C PHE A 115 6.15 0.15 0.88
N GLY A 116 6.60 1.36 0.57
CA GLY A 116 7.91 1.61 0.01
C GLY A 116 8.06 3.01 -0.52
N TRP A 117 9.31 3.44 -0.67
CA TRP A 117 9.64 4.80 -1.07
C TRP A 117 10.77 4.79 -2.09
N GLU A 118 10.61 5.62 -3.12
CA GLU A 118 11.67 5.94 -4.07
C GLU A 118 12.37 7.25 -3.68
N THR A 119 11.61 8.19 -3.14
CA THR A 119 12.08 9.55 -2.80
C THR A 119 13.11 9.53 -1.68
N GLY A 120 14.24 10.24 -1.89
CA GLY A 120 15.37 10.24 -0.96
C GLY A 120 15.02 10.55 0.50
N LEU A 121 14.28 11.63 0.79
CA LEU A 121 13.96 12.01 2.17
C LEU A 121 13.15 10.92 2.91
N PRO A 122 12.01 10.43 2.38
CA PRO A 122 11.32 9.28 2.97
C PRO A 122 12.18 8.02 3.13
N SER A 123 13.04 7.70 2.16
CA SER A 123 13.95 6.55 2.26
C SER A 123 14.94 6.68 3.42
N SER A 124 15.49 7.89 3.62
CA SER A 124 16.38 8.22 4.72
C SER A 124 15.67 8.10 6.07
N LEU A 125 14.49 8.70 6.19
CA LEU A 125 13.67 8.65 7.40
C LEU A 125 13.28 7.21 7.75
N TRP A 126 12.88 6.40 6.76
CA TRP A 126 12.60 4.98 6.97
C TRP A 126 13.83 4.24 7.49
N THR A 127 15.00 4.43 6.87
CA THR A 127 16.24 3.75 7.28
C THR A 127 16.59 4.04 8.73
N ASN A 128 16.41 5.29 9.17
CA ASN A 128 16.70 5.71 10.54
C ASN A 128 15.63 5.25 11.54
N ALA A 129 14.36 5.22 11.14
CA ALA A 129 13.24 4.93 12.04
C ALA A 129 12.88 3.44 12.13
N LYS A 130 13.19 2.62 11.12
CA LYS A 130 12.61 1.27 10.98
C LYS A 130 12.91 0.32 12.14
N THR A 131 14.04 0.47 12.81
CA THR A 131 14.43 -0.36 13.96
C THR A 131 13.92 0.17 15.30
N GLU A 132 13.74 1.49 15.42
CA GLU A 132 13.36 2.14 16.68
C GLU A 132 11.85 2.38 16.77
N ASN A 133 11.27 3.01 15.74
CA ASN A 133 9.86 3.36 15.69
C ASN A 133 9.36 3.45 14.24
N PRO A 134 9.07 2.32 13.58
CA PRO A 134 8.62 2.30 12.18
C PRO A 134 7.28 3.03 11.95
N LEU A 135 6.45 3.21 12.99
CA LEU A 135 5.14 3.84 12.90
C LEU A 135 5.20 5.37 12.69
N ILE A 136 6.37 6.00 12.83
CA ILE A 136 6.52 7.41 12.45
C ILE A 136 6.36 7.62 10.94
N MET A 137 6.63 6.58 10.15
CA MET A 137 6.51 6.58 8.69
C MET A 137 5.31 5.78 8.17
N LEU A 138 4.67 4.98 9.03
CA LEU A 138 3.64 4.03 8.64
C LEU A 138 2.34 4.23 9.44
N PRO A 139 1.16 4.22 8.80
CA PRO A 139 -0.11 4.33 9.51
C PRO A 139 -0.41 3.12 10.42
N TYR A 140 0.21 1.98 10.14
CA TYR A 140 0.16 0.75 10.92
C TYR A 140 1.37 -0.12 10.58
N HIS A 141 1.73 -1.05 11.47
CA HIS A 141 2.87 -1.94 11.23
C HIS A 141 2.54 -2.89 10.07
N TYR A 142 3.48 -3.10 9.14
CA TYR A 142 3.23 -3.85 7.90
C TYR A 142 2.84 -5.31 8.15
N SER A 143 3.37 -5.94 9.20
CA SER A 143 3.00 -7.31 9.58
C SER A 143 1.55 -7.46 10.04
N LEU A 144 0.88 -6.38 10.47
CA LEU A 144 -0.52 -6.41 10.91
C LEU A 144 -1.45 -6.92 9.81
N THR A 145 -1.12 -6.64 8.55
CA THR A 145 -1.92 -7.01 7.38
C THR A 145 -1.29 -8.12 6.55
N GLY A 146 -0.24 -8.76 7.07
CA GLY A 146 0.47 -9.86 6.40
C GLY A 146 1.44 -9.39 5.31
N ARG A 147 1.88 -8.13 5.36
CA ARG A 147 2.87 -7.61 4.41
C ARG A 147 4.29 -7.83 4.91
N GLU A 148 5.21 -7.81 3.95
CA GLU A 148 6.64 -7.76 4.19
C GLU A 148 7.10 -6.33 4.53
N GLU A 149 8.36 -6.21 4.98
CA GLU A 149 8.99 -4.93 5.28
C GLU A 149 8.94 -3.97 4.06
N PRO A 150 8.72 -2.67 4.28
CA PRO A 150 8.75 -1.67 3.21
C PRO A 150 10.01 -1.75 2.34
N VAL A 151 9.80 -1.60 1.03
CA VAL A 151 10.89 -1.64 0.03
C VAL A 151 11.38 -0.22 -0.27
N LEU A 152 12.70 -0.01 -0.23
CA LEU A 152 13.30 1.20 -0.77
C LEU A 152 13.61 1.00 -2.25
N TYR A 153 12.89 1.71 -3.11
CA TYR A 153 13.07 1.65 -4.56
C TYR A 153 14.25 2.54 -5.01
N ILE A 154 14.85 2.18 -6.14
CA ILE A 154 15.91 2.96 -6.79
C ILE A 154 15.41 3.43 -8.17
N GLY A 155 15.43 4.74 -8.39
CA GLY A 155 14.85 5.35 -9.58
C GLY A 155 15.06 6.86 -9.65
N LYS A 156 14.28 7.53 -10.51
CA LYS A 156 14.41 8.96 -10.81
C LYS A 156 14.29 9.89 -9.59
N LYS A 157 13.56 9.50 -8.55
CA LYS A 157 13.36 10.27 -7.31
C LYS A 157 14.38 9.95 -6.21
N SER A 158 15.30 9.02 -6.49
CA SER A 158 16.27 8.58 -5.50
C SER A 158 17.24 9.69 -5.08
N GLY A 159 17.66 9.61 -3.82
CA GLY A 159 18.76 10.38 -3.25
C GLY A 159 19.98 9.50 -2.97
N LYS A 160 21.00 10.11 -2.33
CA LYS A 160 22.24 9.41 -1.94
C LYS A 160 21.97 8.19 -1.06
N ASP A 161 21.05 8.31 -0.12
CA ASP A 161 20.74 7.22 0.82
C ASP A 161 20.11 6.01 0.13
N ASN A 162 19.35 6.19 -0.96
CA ASN A 162 18.87 5.06 -1.76
C ASN A 162 20.04 4.32 -2.41
N VAL A 163 21.02 5.04 -2.97
CA VAL A 163 22.20 4.44 -3.60
C VAL A 163 23.01 3.64 -2.57
N LYS A 164 23.26 4.22 -1.39
CA LYS A 164 23.95 3.54 -0.29
C LYS A 164 23.21 2.28 0.15
N TYR A 165 21.89 2.37 0.31
CA TYR A 165 21.05 1.22 0.64
C TYR A 165 21.17 0.11 -0.43
N TRP A 166 21.08 0.45 -1.71
CA TRP A 166 21.16 -0.54 -2.80
C TRP A 166 22.56 -1.14 -2.99
N LEU A 167 23.62 -0.34 -2.81
CA LEU A 167 25.01 -0.84 -2.79
C LEU A 167 25.19 -1.85 -1.65
N ALA A 168 24.77 -1.51 -0.44
CA ALA A 168 24.81 -2.41 0.72
C ALA A 168 23.99 -3.69 0.49
N LYS A 169 22.75 -3.56 -0.02
CA LYS A 169 21.86 -4.68 -0.35
C LYS A 169 22.49 -5.65 -1.36
N THR A 170 23.22 -5.13 -2.34
CA THR A 170 23.81 -5.93 -3.43
C THR A 170 25.23 -6.42 -3.16
N GLY A 171 25.81 -6.05 -2.01
CA GLY A 171 27.20 -6.36 -1.65
C GLY A 171 28.23 -5.61 -2.50
N LEU A 172 27.84 -4.47 -3.07
CA LEU A 172 28.67 -3.65 -3.94
C LEU A 172 29.12 -2.38 -3.21
N SER A 173 30.21 -1.78 -3.68
CA SER A 173 30.76 -0.53 -3.15
C SER A 173 31.31 0.33 -4.28
N LEU A 174 31.26 1.65 -4.06
CA LEU A 174 31.83 2.72 -4.86
C LEU A 174 32.40 3.77 -3.89
N ASP A 175 33.26 4.65 -4.39
CA ASP A 175 33.66 5.85 -3.66
C ASP A 175 32.59 6.95 -3.79
N ASP A 176 32.77 8.06 -3.07
CA ASP A 176 31.79 9.15 -3.04
C ASP A 176 31.52 9.76 -4.42
N GLU A 177 32.50 9.74 -5.32
CA GLU A 177 32.33 10.26 -6.69
C GLU A 177 31.59 9.25 -7.57
N GLY A 178 31.95 7.97 -7.49
CA GLY A 178 31.24 6.88 -8.13
C GLY A 178 29.77 6.80 -7.69
N GLU A 179 29.47 7.01 -6.41
CA GLU A 179 28.08 7.09 -5.91
C GLU A 179 27.28 8.23 -6.57
N LYS A 180 27.89 9.41 -6.75
CA LYS A 180 27.22 10.54 -7.42
C LYS A 180 26.96 10.25 -8.89
N ILE A 181 27.94 9.71 -9.60
CA ILE A 181 27.82 9.33 -11.02
C ILE A 181 26.74 8.25 -11.17
N LEU A 182 26.77 7.22 -10.32
CA LEU A 182 25.77 6.15 -10.30
C LEU A 182 24.37 6.72 -10.07
N LEU A 183 24.21 7.63 -9.11
CA LEU A 183 22.92 8.27 -8.84
C LEU A 183 22.36 8.95 -10.09
N GLN A 184 23.20 9.66 -10.85
CA GLN A 184 22.75 10.31 -12.08
C GLN A 184 22.33 9.28 -13.14
N LYS A 185 23.16 8.25 -13.38
CA LYS A 185 22.84 7.18 -14.35
C LYS A 185 21.57 6.42 -13.97
N VAL A 186 21.36 6.16 -12.67
CA VAL A 186 20.12 5.57 -12.12
C VAL A 186 18.91 6.41 -12.50
N LYS A 187 18.99 7.73 -12.31
CA LYS A 187 17.88 8.63 -12.62
C LYS A 187 17.59 8.65 -14.11
N ASP A 188 18.62 8.75 -14.94
CA ASP A 188 18.48 8.82 -16.39
C ASP A 188 17.87 7.52 -16.95
N LEU A 189 18.35 6.37 -16.50
CA LEU A 189 17.82 5.07 -16.92
C LEU A 189 16.37 4.88 -16.43
N SER A 190 16.07 5.23 -15.19
CA SER A 190 14.69 5.17 -14.66
C SER A 190 13.72 6.09 -15.41
N ILE A 191 14.16 7.29 -15.82
CA ILE A 191 13.36 8.20 -16.65
C ILE A 191 13.06 7.55 -18.00
N SER A 192 14.08 6.96 -18.65
CA SER A 192 13.94 6.26 -19.94
C SER A 192 12.97 5.07 -19.85
N LEU A 193 13.14 4.23 -18.81
CA LEU A 193 12.30 3.05 -18.58
C LEU A 193 10.91 3.38 -18.05
N LYS A 194 10.70 4.60 -17.53
CA LYS A 194 9.46 5.06 -16.86
C LYS A 194 9.06 4.19 -15.65
N ARG A 195 10.03 3.54 -15.00
CA ARG A 195 9.86 2.73 -13.78
C ARG A 195 11.13 2.75 -12.91
N ASP A 196 11.00 2.24 -11.70
CA ASP A 196 12.13 1.87 -10.85
C ASP A 196 12.97 0.75 -11.49
N LEU A 197 14.25 0.69 -11.10
CA LEU A 197 15.20 -0.30 -11.62
C LEU A 197 15.05 -1.61 -10.84
N ASN A 198 15.33 -2.71 -11.52
CA ASN A 198 15.53 -4.01 -10.86
C ASN A 198 16.99 -4.17 -10.41
N GLU A 199 17.27 -5.29 -9.73
CA GLU A 199 18.60 -5.56 -9.19
C GLU A 199 19.66 -5.78 -10.28
N ASP A 200 19.32 -6.44 -11.38
CA ASP A 200 20.25 -6.72 -12.47
C ASP A 200 20.67 -5.42 -13.17
N GLU A 201 19.71 -4.54 -13.47
CA GLU A 201 19.95 -3.21 -14.04
C GLU A 201 20.82 -2.34 -13.13
N PHE A 202 20.57 -2.41 -11.82
CA PHE A 202 21.41 -1.70 -10.84
C PHE A 202 22.84 -2.22 -10.83
N ARG A 203 23.03 -3.55 -10.79
CA ARG A 203 24.36 -4.19 -10.82
C ARG A 203 25.13 -3.84 -12.10
N GLU A 204 24.46 -3.83 -13.24
CA GLU A 204 25.05 -3.44 -14.51
C GLU A 204 25.53 -1.98 -14.51
N LEU A 205 24.72 -1.05 -13.99
CA LEU A 205 25.13 0.35 -13.85
C LEU A 205 26.35 0.51 -12.94
N VAL A 206 26.42 -0.26 -11.84
CA VAL A 206 27.60 -0.23 -10.95
C VAL A 206 28.86 -0.71 -11.68
N SER A 207 28.78 -1.77 -12.49
CA SER A 207 29.93 -2.27 -13.27
C SER A 207 30.46 -1.18 -14.22
N ARG A 208 29.55 -0.55 -14.97
CA ARG A 208 29.91 0.52 -15.93
C ARG A 208 30.58 1.70 -15.23
N VAL A 209 30.10 2.10 -14.05
CA VAL A 209 30.73 3.18 -13.27
C VAL A 209 32.14 2.79 -12.82
N LYS A 210 32.35 1.54 -12.38
CA LYS A 210 33.69 1.05 -11.99
C LYS A 210 34.67 1.05 -13.16
N GLU A 211 34.22 0.64 -14.35
CA GLU A 211 35.02 0.64 -15.58
C GLU A 211 35.39 2.07 -16.01
N GLU A 212 34.43 3.00 -15.95
CA GLU A 212 34.66 4.43 -16.25
C GLU A 212 35.65 5.08 -15.26
N SER A 213 35.57 4.73 -13.97
CA SER A 213 36.53 5.20 -12.96
C SER A 213 37.94 4.63 -13.16
N ALA A 214 38.07 3.39 -13.63
CA ALA A 214 39.35 2.75 -13.89
C ALA A 214 40.04 3.27 -15.17
N CYS A 215 39.28 3.75 -16.16
CA CYS A 215 39.83 4.29 -17.41
C CYS A 215 40.28 5.77 -17.30
N ASN A 216 39.89 6.46 -16.23
CA ASN A 216 40.21 7.87 -15.97
C ASN A 216 41.36 8.07 -14.95
N GLN A 217 41.99 6.97 -14.49
CA GLN A 217 43.20 6.96 -13.67
C GLN A 217 44.41 6.57 -14.52
#